data_AF-A0A7N9C9N3-F1
#
_entry.id   AF-A0A7N9C9N3-F1
#
_cell.length_a   1.000
_cell.length_b   1.000
_cell.length_c   1.000
_cell.angle_alpha   90.00
_cell.angle_beta   90.00
_cell.angle_gamma   90.00
#
_symmetry.space_group_name_H-M   'P 1'
#
loop_
_entity.id
_entity.type
_entity.pdbx_description
1 polymer ?
#
loop_
_entity_poly.entity_id
_entity_poly.type
_entity_poly.pdbx_seq_one_letter_code
_entity_poly.pdbx_strand_id
1 'polypeptide(L)'
;MLSGMETAAGEYEDSELRCRVAVEELSPGGQPRRRQALRTAELSLGRNERRELLLRLQAPGPAGRPRCFPLRAARLFTRFAGAGRSTLRLPAHGVPGAGAVQLLLSDCPPDRLRRFLRTLRLKLAAAPGPGPASARAQLLGPRPHDFVTISPVQPEERRLGAATRVPDTTLVKRPAEPQTGTEPSTEAPRWPLPVKRLSLPSTKPQLSEEQAAVLRAVLKGQSIFFTGSAGTGKSYLLKRVLGSLPPTGTVATASTGVAACHIGGTTLHAFAGIGSGQAPLAQCVALAQRPGVRQGWLNCQRLVIDEISMVEADLFDKLEAVARAVRQQNKPFGGIQLIICGDFLQLPPVTKGFQPPRFCFQAKSWKRCVPVTLELTKVWRQADQTFISLLQAVRLGRCSDEVTRQLQATASHKVGRDGIVATRLCTHQDDVALTNERRLQELPGKVHRFEAIDSNPELASILDAQCPVSQLLQLKLGAQVMLVKNLSVSRGLVNGARGVVVGFEAEGRGLPQVRFLCGVTEVIRADRWTVQATRNQLLSRQQLPLQLAWAMSIHKSQESPDDDEAASDQENVDPNL
;
A
#
# COMPACT_ATOMS: atom_id res chain seq x y z
N MET A 1 49.24 -51.52 -13.44
CA MET A 1 48.98 -51.40 -14.89
C MET A 1 47.51 -51.11 -15.08
N LEU A 2 47.19 -50.04 -15.79
CA LEU A 2 45.85 -49.57 -16.23
C LEU A 2 44.79 -49.31 -15.14
N SER A 3 44.69 -48.06 -14.69
CA SER A 3 43.45 -47.28 -14.75
C SER A 3 43.74 -45.83 -14.34
N GLY A 4 44.06 -44.97 -15.30
CA GLY A 4 44.44 -43.59 -15.05
C GLY A 4 44.54 -42.79 -16.33
N MET A 5 43.43 -42.64 -17.04
CA MET A 5 43.28 -41.68 -18.13
C MET A 5 41.84 -41.17 -18.11
N GLU A 6 41.63 -39.97 -17.58
CA GLU A 6 40.64 -38.97 -18.03
C GLU A 6 40.73 -37.71 -17.15
N THR A 7 41.85 -37.00 -17.25
CA THR A 7 42.04 -35.66 -16.67
C THR A 7 42.66 -34.74 -17.71
N ALA A 8 41.87 -34.29 -18.69
CA ALA A 8 42.30 -33.26 -19.66
C ALA A 8 41.15 -32.57 -20.46
N ALA A 9 39.95 -32.37 -19.90
CA ALA A 9 38.84 -31.73 -20.66
C ALA A 9 38.04 -30.63 -19.91
N GLY A 10 38.39 -30.27 -18.67
CA GLY A 10 37.49 -29.50 -17.79
C GLY A 10 37.67 -27.97 -17.72
N GLU A 11 38.73 -27.38 -18.28
CA GLU A 11 39.10 -25.98 -17.97
C GLU A 11 38.84 -24.95 -19.09
N TYR A 12 38.31 -25.36 -20.25
CA TYR A 12 38.00 -24.48 -21.38
C TYR A 12 36.51 -24.05 -21.49
N GLU A 13 35.60 -24.56 -20.65
CA GLU A 13 34.14 -24.40 -20.85
C GLU A 13 33.52 -23.10 -20.29
N ASP A 14 34.27 -22.20 -19.65
CA ASP A 14 33.68 -21.03 -18.96
C ASP A 14 33.49 -19.78 -19.85
N SER A 15 34.03 -19.77 -21.07
CA SER A 15 33.93 -18.66 -22.04
C SER A 15 32.93 -18.87 -23.16
N GLU A 16 32.31 -20.05 -23.24
CA GLU A 16 31.36 -20.44 -24.27
C GLU A 16 30.03 -20.90 -23.65
N LEU A 17 28.92 -20.46 -24.24
CA LEU A 17 27.58 -20.77 -23.75
C LEU A 17 26.65 -21.10 -24.91
N ARG A 18 26.17 -22.35 -24.95
CA ARG A 18 25.11 -22.78 -25.85
C ARG A 18 23.74 -22.51 -25.23
N CYS A 19 22.89 -21.73 -25.90
CA CYS A 19 21.59 -21.34 -25.38
C CYS A 19 20.59 -20.89 -26.46
N ARG A 20 19.34 -20.64 -26.04
CA ARG A 20 18.34 -19.93 -26.86
C ARG A 20 18.51 -18.43 -26.66
N VAL A 21 18.64 -17.69 -27.76
CA VAL A 21 18.85 -16.24 -27.72
C VAL A 21 17.78 -15.54 -28.53
N ALA A 22 17.06 -14.60 -27.92
CA ALA A 22 16.26 -13.62 -28.66
C ALA A 22 17.01 -12.28 -28.71
N VAL A 23 17.26 -11.81 -29.93
CA VAL A 23 17.89 -10.52 -30.22
C VAL A 23 16.80 -9.50 -30.50
N GLU A 24 16.73 -8.45 -29.69
CA GLU A 24 15.77 -7.35 -29.82
C GLU A 24 16.49 -6.04 -30.12
N GLU A 25 16.10 -5.36 -31.20
CA GLU A 25 16.56 -4.01 -31.51
C GLU A 25 15.55 -3.01 -30.93
N LEU A 26 15.96 -2.23 -29.94
CA LEU A 26 15.10 -1.30 -29.22
C LEU A 26 15.11 0.10 -29.86
N SER A 27 13.96 0.75 -29.97
CA SER A 27 13.88 2.18 -30.32
C SER A 27 14.56 3.06 -29.26
N PRO A 28 14.86 4.34 -29.56
CA PRO A 28 15.36 5.30 -28.56
C PRO A 28 14.45 5.43 -27.33
N GLY A 29 13.15 5.13 -27.47
CA GLY A 29 12.16 5.07 -26.38
C GLY A 29 12.08 3.74 -25.62
N GLY A 30 12.91 2.75 -25.96
CA GLY A 30 12.99 1.46 -25.26
C GLY A 30 11.97 0.40 -25.68
N GLN A 31 11.21 0.62 -26.77
CA GLN A 31 10.29 -0.39 -27.32
C GLN A 31 10.99 -1.26 -28.37
N PRO A 32 10.74 -2.58 -28.43
CA PRO A 32 11.37 -3.47 -29.42
C PRO A 32 10.83 -3.18 -30.83
N ARG A 33 11.69 -2.71 -31.75
CA ARG A 33 11.37 -2.50 -33.17
C ARG A 33 11.47 -3.79 -33.97
N ARG A 34 12.41 -4.67 -33.62
CA ARG A 34 12.66 -5.93 -34.33
C ARG A 34 13.10 -7.00 -33.36
N ARG A 35 12.55 -8.22 -33.49
CA ARG A 35 12.89 -9.38 -32.66
C ARG A 35 13.23 -10.57 -33.52
N GLN A 36 14.41 -11.16 -33.29
CA GLN A 36 14.85 -12.38 -33.95
C GLN A 36 15.16 -13.44 -32.88
N ALA A 37 14.46 -14.58 -32.94
CA ALA A 37 14.66 -15.68 -32.00
C ALA A 37 15.49 -16.80 -32.63
N LEU A 38 16.61 -17.14 -32.00
CA LEU A 38 17.48 -18.25 -32.38
C LEU A 38 17.26 -19.41 -31.42
N ARG A 39 16.80 -20.55 -31.96
CA ARG A 39 16.49 -21.77 -31.17
C ARG A 39 17.75 -22.48 -30.67
N THR A 40 18.86 -22.34 -31.36
CA THR A 40 20.16 -22.86 -30.95
C THR A 40 21.21 -21.82 -31.35
N ALA A 41 21.90 -21.26 -30.36
CA ALA A 41 22.99 -20.33 -30.62
C ALA A 41 24.15 -20.61 -29.66
N GLU A 42 25.35 -20.36 -30.16
CA GLU A 42 26.59 -20.43 -29.41
C GLU A 42 27.10 -19.01 -29.17
N LEU A 43 27.30 -18.69 -27.89
CA LEU A 43 27.84 -17.43 -27.43
C LEU A 43 29.27 -17.63 -26.98
N SER A 44 30.21 -16.90 -27.57
CA SER A 44 31.62 -16.92 -27.14
C SER A 44 32.12 -15.53 -26.79
N LEU A 45 32.92 -15.45 -25.73
CA LEU A 45 33.54 -14.21 -25.27
C LEU A 45 34.97 -14.09 -25.82
N GLY A 46 35.24 -13.02 -26.56
CA GLY A 46 36.53 -12.75 -27.21
C GLY A 46 37.03 -11.32 -27.00
N ARG A 47 38.24 -11.06 -27.50
CA ARG A 47 38.75 -9.69 -27.69
C ARG A 47 39.05 -9.46 -29.17
N ASN A 48 38.90 -8.22 -29.64
CA ASN A 48 39.48 -7.80 -30.92
C ASN A 48 40.96 -7.41 -30.75
N GLU A 49 41.65 -7.15 -31.86
CA GLU A 49 43.05 -6.66 -31.88
C GLU A 49 43.28 -5.41 -31.01
N ARG A 50 42.23 -4.58 -30.84
CA ARG A 50 42.23 -3.38 -30.00
C ARG A 50 42.00 -3.67 -28.52
N ARG A 51 42.04 -4.95 -28.12
CA ARG A 51 41.77 -5.47 -26.77
C ARG A 51 40.37 -5.17 -26.23
N GLU A 52 39.41 -4.80 -27.09
CA GLU A 52 38.02 -4.57 -26.69
C GLU A 52 37.28 -5.90 -26.55
N LEU A 53 36.48 -6.03 -25.48
CA LEU A 53 35.67 -7.22 -25.23
C LEU A 53 34.49 -7.29 -26.22
N LEU A 54 34.40 -8.40 -26.94
CA LEU A 54 33.34 -8.71 -27.89
C LEU A 54 32.59 -9.98 -27.45
N LEU A 55 31.27 -9.96 -27.63
CA LEU A 55 30.42 -11.15 -27.52
C LEU A 55 30.02 -11.59 -28.92
N ARG A 56 30.46 -12.80 -29.32
CA ARG A 56 30.14 -13.39 -30.60
C ARG A 56 28.93 -14.32 -30.45
N LEU A 57 27.95 -14.16 -31.33
CA LEU A 57 26.75 -14.97 -31.44
C LEU A 57 26.76 -15.71 -32.79
N GLN A 58 26.75 -17.04 -32.74
CA GLN A 58 26.78 -17.91 -33.92
C GLN A 58 25.59 -18.88 -33.89
N ALA A 59 24.87 -19.00 -35.01
CA ALA A 59 23.78 -19.96 -35.18
C ALA A 59 24.26 -21.14 -36.06
N PRO A 60 23.88 -22.39 -35.78
CA PRO A 60 24.27 -23.54 -36.58
C PRO A 60 23.48 -23.55 -37.91
N GLY A 61 24.20 -23.45 -39.05
CA GLY A 61 23.64 -23.55 -40.39
C GLY A 61 24.48 -22.83 -41.46
N PRO A 62 24.38 -23.21 -42.75
CA PRO A 62 25.25 -22.73 -43.83
C PRO A 62 25.09 -21.23 -44.19
N ALA A 63 24.07 -20.55 -43.64
CA ALA A 63 23.81 -19.12 -43.87
C ALA A 63 24.03 -18.23 -42.62
N GLY A 64 24.54 -18.79 -41.52
CA GLY A 64 24.68 -18.08 -40.24
C GLY A 64 25.97 -17.25 -40.14
N ARG A 65 26.00 -16.04 -40.71
CA ARG A 65 27.14 -15.13 -40.50
C ARG A 65 27.26 -14.78 -39.00
N PRO A 66 28.44 -14.97 -38.36
CA PRO A 66 28.62 -14.68 -36.94
C PRO A 66 28.38 -13.19 -36.67
N ARG A 67 27.61 -12.89 -35.62
CA ARG A 67 27.32 -11.52 -35.17
C ARG A 67 28.18 -11.20 -33.95
N CYS A 68 29.05 -10.20 -34.06
CA CYS A 68 29.89 -9.75 -32.95
C CYS A 68 29.33 -8.45 -32.36
N PHE A 69 29.15 -8.45 -31.04
CA PHE A 69 28.64 -7.30 -30.29
C PHE A 69 29.71 -6.76 -29.33
N PRO A 70 30.09 -5.48 -29.42
CA PRO A 70 30.97 -4.87 -28.44
C PRO A 70 30.27 -4.74 -27.08
N LEU A 71 30.96 -5.10 -26.01
CA LEU A 71 30.41 -5.13 -24.64
C LEU A 71 30.64 -3.83 -23.86
N ARG A 72 31.10 -2.77 -24.52
CA ARG A 72 31.39 -1.48 -23.88
C ARG A 72 30.11 -0.88 -23.29
N ALA A 73 30.12 -0.60 -21.99
CA ALA A 73 28.96 -0.14 -21.22
C ALA A 73 27.72 -1.07 -21.29
N ALA A 74 27.93 -2.37 -21.50
CA ALA A 74 26.87 -3.36 -21.44
C ALA A 74 26.26 -3.42 -20.02
N ARG A 75 24.92 -3.46 -19.95
CA ARG A 75 24.19 -3.66 -18.70
C ARG A 75 23.73 -5.10 -18.59
N LEU A 76 24.15 -5.77 -17.52
CA LEU A 76 23.78 -7.15 -17.22
C LEU A 76 22.61 -7.18 -16.23
N PHE A 77 21.57 -7.94 -16.55
CA PHE A 77 20.44 -8.19 -15.65
C PHE A 77 20.43 -9.67 -15.26
N THR A 78 20.93 -9.96 -14.06
CA THR A 78 21.14 -11.33 -13.58
C THR A 78 20.06 -11.83 -12.61
N ARG A 79 18.95 -11.09 -12.44
CA ARG A 79 17.86 -11.40 -11.48
C ARG A 79 17.30 -12.82 -11.65
N PHE A 80 17.28 -13.33 -12.87
CA PHE A 80 16.77 -14.68 -13.19
C PHE A 80 17.87 -15.68 -13.57
N ALA A 81 19.15 -15.34 -13.34
CA ALA A 81 20.26 -16.23 -13.69
C ALA A 81 20.18 -17.57 -12.94
N GLY A 82 19.57 -17.59 -11.76
CA GLY A 82 19.28 -18.81 -11.01
C GLY A 82 18.23 -19.73 -11.64
N ALA A 83 17.42 -19.22 -12.56
CA ALA A 83 16.45 -19.99 -13.35
C ALA A 83 16.94 -20.22 -14.79
N GLY A 84 18.23 -20.05 -15.06
CA GLY A 84 18.80 -20.23 -16.40
C GLY A 84 18.44 -19.14 -17.42
N ARG A 85 18.04 -17.95 -16.95
CA ARG A 85 17.63 -16.81 -17.81
C ARG A 85 18.41 -15.55 -17.46
N SER A 86 18.82 -14.78 -18.46
CA SER A 86 19.53 -13.51 -18.24
C SER A 86 19.25 -12.53 -19.36
N THR A 87 19.40 -11.25 -19.08
CA THR A 87 19.26 -10.21 -20.12
C THR A 87 20.52 -9.37 -20.18
N LEU A 88 21.02 -9.17 -21.38
CA LEU A 88 22.18 -8.31 -21.65
C LEU A 88 21.73 -7.17 -22.57
N ARG A 89 21.88 -5.93 -22.10
CA ARG A 89 21.55 -4.74 -22.90
C ARG A 89 22.83 -4.04 -23.35
N LEU A 90 22.95 -3.87 -24.65
CA LEU A 90 24.10 -3.34 -25.35
C LEU A 90 23.75 -1.98 -25.95
N PRO A 91 24.50 -0.91 -25.66
CA PRO A 91 24.27 0.39 -26.26
C PRO A 91 24.62 0.39 -27.76
N ALA A 92 23.91 1.20 -28.55
CA ALA A 92 24.17 1.33 -29.98
C ALA A 92 25.48 2.08 -30.23
N HIS A 93 26.37 1.50 -31.03
CA HIS A 93 27.65 2.13 -31.38
C HIS A 93 27.46 3.14 -32.52
N GLY A 94 27.67 4.43 -32.23
CA GLY A 94 28.21 5.45 -33.14
C GLY A 94 27.41 5.84 -34.40
N VAL A 95 26.33 5.16 -34.77
CA VAL A 95 25.49 5.52 -35.92
C VAL A 95 24.25 6.28 -35.43
N PRO A 96 24.05 7.55 -35.82
CA PRO A 96 22.87 8.30 -35.42
C PRO A 96 21.61 7.62 -35.97
N GLY A 97 20.72 7.18 -35.08
CA GLY A 97 19.49 6.45 -35.41
C GLY A 97 19.50 4.94 -35.11
N ALA A 98 20.64 4.37 -34.69
CA ALA A 98 20.71 2.96 -34.29
C ALA A 98 20.16 2.74 -32.86
N GLY A 99 19.24 1.80 -32.73
CA GLY A 99 18.61 1.40 -31.48
C GLY A 99 19.50 0.55 -30.58
N ALA A 100 19.31 0.60 -29.25
CA ALA A 100 20.03 -0.27 -28.33
C ALA A 100 19.66 -1.74 -28.56
N VAL A 101 20.61 -2.67 -28.50
CA VAL A 101 20.35 -4.09 -28.72
C VAL A 101 20.19 -4.80 -27.37
N GLN A 102 19.14 -5.61 -27.23
CA GLN A 102 18.87 -6.42 -26.05
C GLN A 102 18.93 -7.90 -26.41
N LEU A 103 19.77 -8.65 -25.70
CA LEU A 103 19.91 -10.09 -25.82
C LEU A 103 19.22 -10.76 -24.63
N LEU A 104 18.22 -11.58 -24.92
CA LEU A 104 17.48 -12.37 -23.95
C LEU A 104 17.99 -13.82 -24.02
N LEU A 105 18.72 -14.23 -22.98
CA LEU A 105 19.26 -15.58 -22.83
C LEU A 105 18.25 -16.45 -22.08
N SER A 106 17.96 -17.62 -22.62
CA SER A 106 17.05 -18.60 -22.03
C SER A 106 17.51 -20.02 -22.33
N ASP A 107 17.02 -20.99 -21.56
CA ASP A 107 17.36 -22.41 -21.72
C ASP A 107 18.84 -22.70 -21.49
N CYS A 108 19.46 -21.97 -20.54
CA CYS A 108 20.85 -22.17 -20.15
C CYS A 108 20.93 -23.01 -18.87
N PRO A 109 21.87 -23.97 -18.75
CA PRO A 109 22.18 -24.60 -17.46
C PRO A 109 22.56 -23.51 -16.45
N PRO A 110 21.87 -23.42 -15.29
CA PRO A 110 22.00 -22.28 -14.38
C PRO A 110 23.42 -22.10 -13.86
N ASP A 111 24.16 -23.18 -13.64
CA ASP A 111 25.54 -23.13 -13.17
C ASP A 111 26.52 -22.65 -14.25
N ARG A 112 26.33 -23.07 -15.51
CA ARG A 112 27.13 -22.56 -16.64
C ARG A 112 26.82 -21.09 -16.92
N LEU A 113 25.55 -20.70 -16.87
CA LEU A 113 25.13 -19.31 -17.04
C LEU A 113 25.70 -18.41 -15.93
N ARG A 114 25.66 -18.85 -14.66
CA ARG A 114 26.24 -18.10 -13.54
C ARG A 114 27.75 -17.96 -13.68
N ARG A 115 28.47 -19.01 -14.08
CA ARG A 115 29.91 -18.95 -14.35
C ARG A 115 30.22 -17.99 -15.49
N PHE A 116 29.53 -18.13 -16.63
CA PHE A 116 29.67 -17.25 -17.78
C PHE A 116 29.40 -15.76 -17.44
N LEU A 117 28.31 -15.47 -16.74
CA LEU A 117 27.97 -14.09 -16.32
C LEU A 117 28.94 -13.54 -15.28
N ARG A 118 29.50 -14.38 -14.41
CA ARG A 118 30.53 -14.00 -13.45
C ARG A 118 31.84 -13.67 -14.17
N THR A 119 32.26 -14.51 -15.12
CA THR A 119 33.43 -14.26 -15.97
C THR A 119 33.26 -12.97 -16.77
N LEU A 120 32.08 -12.76 -17.37
CA LEU A 120 31.75 -11.55 -18.11
C LEU A 120 31.77 -10.30 -17.21
N ARG A 121 31.19 -10.38 -16.00
CA ARG A 121 31.19 -9.27 -15.03
C ARG A 121 32.60 -8.92 -14.55
N LEU A 122 33.43 -9.93 -14.27
CA LEU A 122 34.82 -9.74 -13.87
C LEU A 122 35.65 -9.12 -15.00
N LYS A 123 35.50 -9.62 -16.25
CA LYS A 123 36.23 -9.07 -17.40
C LYS A 123 35.78 -7.66 -17.78
N LEU A 124 34.49 -7.32 -17.61
CA LEU A 124 33.99 -5.95 -17.75
C LEU A 124 34.53 -5.00 -16.67
N ALA A 125 34.75 -5.50 -15.45
CA ALA A 125 35.30 -4.71 -14.34
C ALA A 125 36.82 -4.52 -14.44
N ALA A 126 37.56 -5.52 -14.93
CA ALA A 126 39.02 -5.52 -14.96
C ALA A 126 39.62 -4.69 -16.13
N ALA A 127 38.87 -4.43 -17.21
CA ALA A 127 39.39 -3.71 -18.36
C ALA A 127 38.31 -2.88 -19.09
N PRO A 128 38.01 -1.64 -18.63
CA PRO A 128 37.42 -0.66 -19.53
C PRO A 128 38.52 -0.32 -20.55
N GLY A 129 38.43 -0.89 -21.77
CA GLY A 129 39.40 -0.61 -22.84
C GLY A 129 39.63 0.90 -23.06
N PRO A 130 40.74 1.29 -23.71
CA PRO A 130 41.14 2.69 -23.84
C PRO A 130 39.99 3.56 -24.40
N GLY A 131 39.94 4.83 -23.98
CA GLY A 131 38.95 5.82 -24.39
C GLY A 131 38.79 5.90 -25.93
N PRO A 132 37.69 6.50 -26.43
CA PRO A 132 37.43 6.52 -27.86
C PRO A 132 38.63 7.09 -28.62
N ALA A 133 39.22 6.30 -29.53
CA ALA A 133 40.19 6.82 -30.47
C ALA A 133 39.54 7.95 -31.29
N SER A 134 40.28 9.03 -31.55
CA SER A 134 39.78 10.17 -32.33
C SER A 134 39.20 9.70 -33.66
N ALA A 135 38.17 10.39 -34.17
CA ALA A 135 37.50 10.03 -35.42
C ALA A 135 38.49 9.83 -36.59
N ARG A 136 39.64 10.49 -36.54
CA ARG A 136 40.74 10.38 -37.51
C ARG A 136 41.48 9.03 -37.45
N ALA A 137 41.65 8.43 -36.27
CA ALA A 137 42.23 7.09 -36.11
C ALA A 137 41.25 5.96 -36.47
N GLN A 138 39.94 6.22 -36.39
CA GLN A 138 38.91 5.27 -36.80
C GLN A 138 38.76 5.14 -38.32
N LEU A 139 39.14 6.18 -39.08
CA LEU A 139 39.05 6.21 -40.55
C LEU A 139 40.32 5.68 -41.26
N LEU A 140 41.49 5.70 -40.61
CA LEU A 140 42.78 5.37 -41.23
C LEU A 140 43.37 4.01 -40.82
N GLY A 141 42.72 3.27 -39.92
CA GLY A 141 43.18 1.93 -39.51
C GLY A 141 42.52 0.80 -40.32
N PRO A 142 43.18 -0.37 -40.46
CA PRO A 142 42.57 -1.53 -41.12
C PRO A 142 41.27 -1.95 -40.40
N ARG A 143 40.31 -2.46 -41.19
CA ARG A 143 39.01 -2.94 -40.68
C ARG A 143 39.24 -4.11 -39.72
N PRO A 144 38.74 -4.08 -38.47
CA PRO A 144 39.03 -5.13 -37.50
C PRO A 144 38.23 -6.40 -37.83
N HIS A 145 38.89 -7.47 -38.25
CA HIS A 145 38.25 -8.76 -38.54
C HIS A 145 38.73 -9.94 -37.68
N ASP A 146 39.72 -9.76 -36.81
CA ASP A 146 40.24 -10.89 -36.03
C ASP A 146 39.64 -10.95 -34.62
N PHE A 147 38.96 -12.08 -34.33
CA PHE A 147 38.38 -12.44 -33.04
C PHE A 147 39.27 -13.49 -32.37
N VAL A 148 39.79 -13.17 -31.18
CA VAL A 148 40.59 -14.11 -30.38
C VAL A 148 39.82 -14.49 -29.12
N THR A 149 39.54 -15.79 -28.94
CA THR A 149 38.88 -16.35 -27.75
C THR A 149 39.79 -16.17 -26.52
N ILE A 150 39.23 -15.69 -25.40
CA ILE A 150 40.05 -15.26 -24.25
C ILE A 150 40.35 -16.44 -23.30
N SER A 151 41.60 -16.60 -22.88
CA SER A 151 42.04 -17.54 -21.83
C SER A 151 41.44 -17.24 -20.43
N PRO A 152 41.53 -18.19 -19.46
CA PRO A 152 40.91 -18.10 -18.13
C PRO A 152 41.32 -16.87 -17.31
N VAL A 153 40.45 -16.46 -16.36
CA VAL A 153 40.62 -15.27 -15.50
C VAL A 153 41.94 -15.34 -14.73
N GLN A 154 42.83 -14.36 -14.95
CA GLN A 154 44.13 -14.32 -14.29
C GLN A 154 44.00 -13.89 -12.80
N PRO A 155 44.91 -14.29 -11.91
CA PRO A 155 44.84 -13.98 -10.48
C PRO A 155 44.78 -12.48 -10.16
N GLU A 156 45.38 -11.64 -11.01
CA GLU A 156 45.38 -10.18 -10.88
C GLU A 156 43.99 -9.56 -11.11
N GLU A 157 43.18 -10.15 -12.01
CA GLU A 157 41.80 -9.70 -12.28
C GLU A 157 40.86 -9.97 -11.09
N ARG A 158 41.14 -10.99 -10.27
CA ARG A 158 40.39 -11.25 -9.01
C ARG A 158 40.65 -10.19 -7.94
N ARG A 159 41.83 -9.58 -7.90
CA ARG A 159 42.18 -8.54 -6.93
C ARG A 159 41.53 -7.19 -7.26
N LEU A 160 41.50 -6.78 -8.54
CA LEU A 160 40.80 -5.55 -8.93
C LEU A 160 39.27 -5.66 -8.77
N GLY A 161 38.67 -6.83 -9.02
CA GLY A 161 37.22 -7.03 -8.88
C GLY A 161 36.69 -6.93 -7.44
N ALA A 162 37.55 -7.06 -6.42
CA ALA A 162 37.17 -6.89 -5.01
C ALA A 162 37.14 -5.41 -4.58
N ALA A 163 37.83 -4.52 -5.28
CA ALA A 163 38.00 -3.10 -4.93
C ALA A 163 37.01 -2.15 -5.61
N THR A 164 36.22 -2.62 -6.60
CA THR A 164 35.34 -1.75 -7.40
C THR A 164 33.88 -2.21 -7.31
N ARG A 165 33.08 -1.56 -6.45
CA ARG A 165 31.60 -1.69 -6.46
C ARG A 165 31.05 -1.06 -7.75
N VAL A 166 30.89 -1.86 -8.80
CA VAL A 166 30.15 -1.45 -10.00
C VAL A 166 28.68 -1.24 -9.62
N PRO A 167 28.06 -0.08 -9.91
CA PRO A 167 26.71 0.24 -9.49
C PRO A 167 25.67 -0.60 -10.25
N ASP A 168 24.81 -1.30 -9.50
CA ASP A 168 23.53 -1.81 -9.98
C ASP A 168 22.64 -0.60 -10.32
N THR A 169 22.66 -0.16 -11.57
CA THR A 169 21.82 0.96 -12.04
C THR A 169 20.46 0.46 -12.51
N THR A 170 19.54 0.32 -11.55
CA THR A 170 18.10 0.53 -11.80
C THR A 170 17.67 1.78 -11.05
N LEU A 171 17.50 2.89 -11.78
CA LEU A 171 16.53 3.97 -11.53
C LEU A 171 16.75 5.07 -12.59
N VAL A 172 15.73 5.29 -13.43
CA VAL A 172 15.55 6.54 -14.17
C VAL A 172 14.48 7.32 -13.41
N LYS A 173 14.84 8.50 -12.90
CA LYS A 173 13.91 9.58 -12.57
C LYS A 173 14.15 10.74 -13.55
N ARG A 174 13.08 11.45 -13.90
CA ARG A 174 13.09 12.78 -14.54
C ARG A 174 12.16 13.67 -13.69
N PRO A 175 12.23 15.00 -13.81
CA PRO A 175 13.15 15.91 -13.12
C PRO A 175 12.49 16.67 -11.95
N ALA A 176 13.29 17.51 -11.30
CA ALA A 176 13.13 18.09 -9.96
C ALA A 176 12.11 19.22 -9.81
N GLU A 177 11.64 19.40 -8.56
CA GLU A 177 11.47 20.70 -7.88
C GLU A 177 11.40 20.49 -6.33
N PRO A 178 11.60 21.52 -5.48
CA PRO A 178 12.80 21.66 -4.65
C PRO A 178 12.71 21.04 -3.25
N GLN A 179 13.91 20.85 -2.70
CA GLN A 179 14.23 20.22 -1.43
C GLN A 179 13.77 21.06 -0.21
N THR A 180 13.14 20.40 0.76
CA THR A 180 13.43 20.65 2.18
C THR A 180 13.54 19.29 2.88
N GLY A 181 14.67 19.11 3.57
CA GLY A 181 15.23 17.79 3.87
C GLY A 181 14.60 17.09 5.08
N THR A 182 14.59 15.76 5.01
CA THR A 182 14.96 14.88 6.12
C THR A 182 15.27 13.50 5.50
N GLU A 183 16.46 12.94 5.75
CA GLU A 183 16.83 11.62 5.25
C GLU A 183 15.86 10.52 5.72
N PRO A 184 15.41 9.59 4.85
CA PRO A 184 14.81 8.34 5.29
C PRO A 184 15.77 7.17 5.04
N SER A 185 16.07 6.47 6.13
CA SER A 185 16.73 5.17 6.21
C SER A 185 16.25 4.16 5.17
N THR A 186 17.20 3.56 4.45
CA THR A 186 17.02 2.55 3.40
C THR A 186 16.72 1.15 3.96
N GLU A 187 15.58 0.95 4.64
CA GLU A 187 15.05 -0.39 4.90
C GLU A 187 13.66 -0.54 4.27
N ALA A 188 13.49 -1.60 3.47
CA ALA A 188 12.16 -2.01 3.02
C ALA A 188 11.30 -2.34 4.26
N PRO A 189 10.06 -1.83 4.36
CA PRO A 189 9.32 -1.94 5.60
C PRO A 189 8.98 -3.40 5.89
N ARG A 190 9.48 -3.90 7.03
CA ARG A 190 9.20 -5.24 7.55
C ARG A 190 7.81 -5.25 8.18
N TRP A 191 7.12 -6.37 7.99
CA TRP A 191 5.77 -6.61 8.50
C TRP A 191 5.78 -7.04 9.98
N PRO A 192 4.84 -6.57 10.83
CA PRO A 192 3.77 -5.61 10.55
C PRO A 192 4.32 -4.19 10.32
N LEU A 193 3.67 -3.42 9.43
CA LEU A 193 4.10 -2.04 9.18
C LEU A 193 4.09 -1.28 10.52
N PRO A 194 5.20 -0.62 10.92
CA PRO A 194 5.19 0.23 12.09
C PRO A 194 4.14 1.32 11.89
N VAL A 195 3.44 1.68 12.97
CA VAL A 195 2.54 2.83 13.02
C VAL A 195 3.26 4.02 12.38
N LYS A 196 2.69 4.61 11.32
CA LYS A 196 3.23 5.88 10.79
C LYS A 196 3.29 6.85 11.96
N ARG A 197 4.42 7.54 12.17
CA ARG A 197 4.54 8.56 13.22
C ARG A 197 3.44 9.59 12.96
N LEU A 198 2.33 9.51 13.70
CA LEU A 198 1.22 10.43 13.56
C LEU A 198 1.73 11.79 14.05
N SER A 199 1.81 12.76 13.15
CA SER A 199 2.13 14.15 13.50
C SER A 199 0.96 14.71 14.31
N LEU A 200 1.10 14.70 15.62
CA LEU A 200 0.17 15.35 16.54
C LEU A 200 0.36 16.88 16.41
N PRO A 201 -0.73 17.67 16.38
CA PRO A 201 -0.62 19.13 16.39
C PRO A 201 0.13 19.64 17.62
N SER A 202 0.85 20.76 17.45
CA SER A 202 1.77 21.37 18.43
C SER A 202 1.09 21.84 19.72
N THR A 203 -0.23 22.08 19.68
CA THR A 203 -1.03 22.44 20.84
C THR A 203 -1.59 21.17 21.46
N LYS A 204 -1.06 20.76 22.62
CA LYS A 204 -1.57 19.60 23.37
C LYS A 204 -2.78 20.05 24.21
N PRO A 205 -4.04 19.77 23.81
CA PRO A 205 -5.13 19.86 24.77
C PRO A 205 -4.86 18.84 25.90
N GLN A 206 -5.17 19.25 27.12
CA GLN A 206 -4.94 18.45 28.31
C GLN A 206 -5.90 17.26 28.30
N LEU A 207 -5.36 16.04 28.49
CA LEU A 207 -6.20 14.84 28.61
C LEU A 207 -7.03 14.93 29.90
N SER A 208 -8.27 14.46 29.85
CA SER A 208 -9.08 14.30 31.08
C SER A 208 -8.43 13.30 32.04
N GLU A 209 -8.81 13.34 33.31
CA GLU A 209 -8.30 12.36 34.30
C GLU A 209 -8.62 10.91 33.89
N GLU A 210 -9.80 10.67 33.31
CA GLU A 210 -10.24 9.38 32.76
C GLU A 210 -9.35 8.95 31.58
N GLN A 211 -9.14 9.84 30.61
CA GLN A 211 -8.27 9.60 29.45
C GLN A 211 -6.81 9.34 29.89
N ALA A 212 -6.33 10.09 30.89
CA ALA A 212 -5.01 9.89 31.46
C ALA A 212 -4.91 8.56 32.23
N ALA A 213 -5.97 8.11 32.90
CA ALA A 213 -6.01 6.81 33.57
C ALA A 213 -5.90 5.66 32.57
N VAL A 214 -6.63 5.73 31.45
CA VAL A 214 -6.51 4.79 30.33
C VAL A 214 -5.07 4.76 29.81
N LEU A 215 -4.47 5.92 29.50
CA LEU A 215 -3.10 6.00 29.01
C LEU A 215 -2.10 5.39 30.00
N ARG A 216 -2.24 5.68 31.31
CA ARG A 216 -1.39 5.07 32.35
C ARG A 216 -1.52 3.56 32.40
N ALA A 217 -2.73 3.01 32.28
CA ALA A 217 -2.97 1.56 32.27
C ALA A 217 -2.31 0.89 31.05
N VAL A 218 -2.43 1.51 29.87
CA VAL A 218 -1.78 1.02 28.64
C VAL A 218 -0.27 1.02 28.78
N LEU A 219 0.32 2.10 29.28
CA LEU A 219 1.78 2.23 29.45
C LEU A 219 2.35 1.25 30.49
N LYS A 220 1.54 0.83 31.47
CA LYS A 220 1.89 -0.25 32.41
C LYS A 220 1.87 -1.65 31.77
N GLY A 221 1.49 -1.78 30.50
CA GLY A 221 1.42 -3.07 29.81
C GLY A 221 0.14 -3.87 30.07
N GLN A 222 -0.90 -3.24 30.64
CA GLN A 222 -2.16 -3.92 30.90
C GLN A 222 -2.98 -4.08 29.62
N SER A 223 -3.65 -5.22 29.46
CA SER A 223 -4.69 -5.39 28.45
C SER A 223 -5.97 -4.73 28.95
N ILE A 224 -6.49 -3.77 28.18
CA ILE A 224 -7.62 -2.95 28.60
C ILE A 224 -8.68 -2.85 27.51
N PHE A 225 -9.92 -2.68 27.95
CA PHE A 225 -11.04 -2.21 27.14
C PHE A 225 -11.44 -0.86 27.70
N PHE A 226 -11.55 0.16 26.86
CA PHE A 226 -12.17 1.41 27.28
C PHE A 226 -13.37 1.73 26.40
N THR A 227 -14.46 2.12 27.03
CA THR A 227 -15.73 2.41 26.39
C THR A 227 -16.23 3.80 26.77
N GLY A 228 -17.25 4.28 26.08
CA GLY A 228 -17.84 5.58 26.33
C GLY A 228 -18.85 5.92 25.24
N SER A 229 -19.80 6.81 25.54
CA SER A 229 -20.80 7.29 24.58
C SER A 229 -20.16 7.87 23.31
N ALA A 230 -20.97 8.12 22.29
CA ALA A 230 -20.51 8.88 21.12
C ALA A 230 -19.92 10.25 21.57
N GLY A 231 -18.81 10.65 20.96
CA GLY A 231 -18.20 11.97 21.19
C GLY A 231 -17.39 12.12 22.48
N THR A 232 -17.05 11.04 23.18
CA THR A 232 -16.22 11.09 24.40
C THR A 232 -14.71 11.11 24.13
N GLY A 233 -14.27 11.18 22.86
CA GLY A 233 -12.86 11.25 22.49
C GLY A 233 -12.13 9.89 22.46
N LYS A 234 -12.84 8.80 22.12
CA LYS A 234 -12.27 7.44 22.10
C LYS A 234 -11.16 7.31 21.04
N SER A 235 -11.45 7.70 19.80
CA SER A 235 -10.50 7.60 18.68
C SER A 235 -9.40 8.65 18.82
N TYR A 236 -9.71 9.83 19.36
CA TYR A 236 -8.70 10.81 19.78
C TYR A 236 -7.71 10.20 20.80
N LEU A 237 -8.21 9.56 21.85
CA LEU A 237 -7.39 8.90 22.86
C LEU A 237 -6.53 7.78 22.25
N LEU A 238 -7.08 6.98 21.34
CA LEU A 238 -6.30 5.97 20.62
C LEU A 238 -5.13 6.56 19.85
N LYS A 239 -5.31 7.67 19.12
CA LYS A 239 -4.21 8.35 18.41
C LYS A 239 -3.12 8.81 19.38
N ARG A 240 -3.50 9.28 20.58
CA ARG A 240 -2.55 9.68 21.65
C ARG A 240 -1.83 8.48 22.26
N VAL A 241 -2.53 7.36 22.47
CA VAL A 241 -1.93 6.09 22.92
C VAL A 241 -0.93 5.57 21.89
N LEU A 242 -1.30 5.51 20.62
CA LEU A 242 -0.42 5.10 19.52
C LEU A 242 0.83 5.98 19.41
N GLY A 243 0.69 7.30 19.61
CA GLY A 243 1.82 8.22 19.64
C GLY A 243 2.72 8.10 20.88
N SER A 244 2.23 7.49 21.96
CA SER A 244 2.98 7.29 23.22
C SER A 244 3.62 5.91 23.32
N LEU A 245 3.16 4.94 22.54
CA LEU A 245 3.69 3.58 22.50
C LEU A 245 4.89 3.45 21.56
N PRO A 246 5.81 2.50 21.81
CA PRO A 246 6.85 2.17 20.85
C PRO A 246 6.21 1.72 19.53
N PRO A 247 6.62 2.26 18.37
CA PRO A 247 6.04 1.86 17.08
C PRO A 247 6.38 0.41 16.72
N THR A 248 7.52 -0.10 17.20
CA THR A 248 7.93 -1.49 17.01
C THR A 248 7.00 -2.43 17.79
N GLY A 249 6.38 -3.37 17.07
CA GLY A 249 5.48 -4.38 17.64
C GLY A 249 4.09 -3.87 18.02
N THR A 250 3.76 -2.62 17.73
CA THR A 250 2.41 -2.06 17.93
C THR A 250 1.65 -2.08 16.61
N VAL A 251 0.49 -2.75 16.59
CA VAL A 251 -0.37 -2.89 15.41
C VAL A 251 -1.71 -2.21 15.67
N ALA A 252 -2.06 -1.26 14.80
CA ALA A 252 -3.35 -0.57 14.83
C ALA A 252 -4.35 -1.26 13.91
N THR A 253 -5.50 -1.67 14.47
CA THR A 253 -6.58 -2.29 13.72
C THR A 253 -7.95 -1.72 14.06
N ALA A 254 -8.90 -1.89 13.15
CA ALA A 254 -10.31 -1.60 13.40
C ALA A 254 -11.20 -2.69 12.80
N SER A 255 -12.48 -2.71 13.18
CA SER A 255 -13.47 -3.64 12.63
C SER A 255 -13.70 -3.45 11.12
N THR A 256 -13.64 -2.22 10.64
CA THR A 256 -13.92 -1.83 9.24
C THR A 256 -12.80 -1.04 8.58
N GLY A 257 -12.80 -0.99 7.24
CA GLY A 257 -11.73 -0.39 6.44
C GLY A 257 -11.60 1.12 6.62
N VAL A 258 -12.74 1.81 6.76
CA VAL A 258 -12.81 3.25 6.97
C VAL A 258 -12.24 3.62 8.34
N ALA A 259 -12.72 2.98 9.42
CA ALA A 259 -12.18 3.17 10.77
C ALA A 259 -10.67 2.85 10.84
N ALA A 260 -10.23 1.79 10.17
CA ALA A 260 -8.81 1.43 10.09
C ALA A 260 -7.98 2.53 9.40
N CYS A 261 -8.49 3.13 8.32
CA CYS A 261 -7.82 4.25 7.65
C CYS A 261 -7.64 5.46 8.58
N HIS A 262 -8.58 5.71 9.49
CA HIS A 262 -8.56 6.90 10.38
C HIS A 262 -7.50 6.83 11.48
N ILE A 263 -7.24 5.64 12.00
CA ILE A 263 -6.15 5.40 12.94
C ILE A 263 -4.81 5.08 12.24
N GLY A 264 -4.78 5.11 10.91
CA GLY A 264 -3.60 4.78 10.11
C GLY A 264 -3.20 3.29 10.20
N GLY A 265 -4.18 2.42 10.44
CA GLY A 265 -4.04 0.99 10.65
C GLY A 265 -4.56 0.15 9.48
N THR A 266 -4.93 -1.09 9.79
CA THR A 266 -5.52 -2.06 8.85
C THR A 266 -6.77 -2.70 9.45
N THR A 267 -7.58 -3.41 8.67
CA THR A 267 -8.73 -4.11 9.26
C THR A 267 -8.26 -5.30 10.10
N LEU A 268 -9.01 -5.64 11.15
CA LEU A 268 -8.72 -6.81 11.99
C LEU A 268 -8.68 -8.10 11.14
N HIS A 269 -9.57 -8.20 10.15
CA HIS A 269 -9.61 -9.29 9.17
C HIS A 269 -8.33 -9.37 8.31
N ALA A 270 -7.84 -8.24 7.80
CA ALA A 270 -6.62 -8.20 7.00
C ALA A 270 -5.37 -8.55 7.83
N PHE A 271 -5.28 -8.04 9.07
CA PHE A 271 -4.22 -8.40 10.01
C PHE A 271 -4.22 -9.90 10.34
N ALA A 272 -5.38 -10.45 10.68
CA ALA A 272 -5.50 -11.84 11.10
C ALA A 272 -5.13 -12.82 9.99
N GLY A 273 -5.46 -12.50 8.74
CA GLY A 273 -5.11 -13.31 7.58
C GLY A 273 -5.89 -14.62 7.46
N ILE A 274 -7.03 -14.76 8.15
CA ILE A 274 -7.81 -16.00 8.25
C ILE A 274 -9.01 -16.06 7.29
N GLY A 275 -9.09 -15.15 6.31
CA GLY A 275 -10.21 -15.06 5.38
C GLY A 275 -11.49 -14.54 6.06
N SER A 276 -12.64 -15.16 5.77
CA SER A 276 -13.93 -14.80 6.38
C SER A 276 -14.04 -15.17 7.86
N GLY A 277 -13.07 -15.92 8.41
CA GLY A 277 -13.14 -16.43 9.76
C GLY A 277 -14.23 -17.49 9.97
N GLN A 278 -14.92 -17.97 8.93
CA GLN A 278 -15.96 -19.01 9.07
C GLN A 278 -15.42 -20.44 9.00
N ALA A 279 -14.21 -20.61 8.46
CA ALA A 279 -13.57 -21.91 8.38
C ALA A 279 -13.30 -22.51 9.79
N PRO A 280 -13.13 -23.85 9.88
CA PRO A 280 -12.70 -24.51 11.11
C PRO A 280 -11.38 -23.93 11.65
N LEU A 281 -11.16 -24.03 12.96
CA LEU A 281 -9.99 -23.47 13.62
C LEU A 281 -8.67 -23.94 13.00
N ALA A 282 -8.53 -25.24 12.69
CA ALA A 282 -7.33 -25.80 12.07
C ALA A 282 -6.98 -25.13 10.73
N GLN A 283 -8.00 -24.85 9.91
CA GLN A 283 -7.80 -24.15 8.64
C GLN A 283 -7.42 -22.68 8.87
N CYS A 284 -8.07 -22.00 9.82
CA CYS A 284 -7.72 -20.62 10.17
C CYS A 284 -6.27 -20.51 10.67
N VAL A 285 -5.81 -21.46 11.49
CA VAL A 285 -4.41 -21.54 11.91
C VAL A 285 -3.51 -21.76 10.70
N ALA A 286 -3.83 -22.68 9.79
CA ALA A 286 -3.03 -22.91 8.58
C ALA A 286 -2.92 -21.64 7.69
N LEU A 287 -4.00 -20.86 7.59
CA LEU A 287 -3.99 -19.56 6.90
C LEU A 287 -3.07 -18.55 7.61
N ALA A 288 -3.16 -18.47 8.94
CA ALA A 288 -2.33 -17.57 9.75
C ALA A 288 -0.84 -17.98 9.76
N GLN A 289 -0.52 -19.23 9.44
CA GLN A 289 0.86 -19.73 9.32
C GLN A 289 1.55 -19.35 8.00
N ARG A 290 0.83 -18.76 7.05
CA ARG A 290 1.41 -18.35 5.77
C ARG A 290 2.56 -17.35 5.96
N PRO A 291 3.58 -17.38 5.07
CA PRO A 291 4.66 -16.39 5.08
C PRO A 291 4.09 -14.97 5.05
N GLY A 292 4.65 -14.07 5.85
CA GLY A 292 4.07 -12.75 6.08
C GLY A 292 3.11 -12.74 7.26
N VAL A 293 1.92 -13.34 7.13
CA VAL A 293 0.90 -13.36 8.19
C VAL A 293 1.45 -13.90 9.51
N ARG A 294 2.20 -15.02 9.46
CA ARG A 294 2.87 -15.60 10.65
C ARG A 294 3.80 -14.59 11.33
N GLN A 295 4.60 -13.86 10.55
CA GLN A 295 5.51 -12.84 11.09
C GLN A 295 4.74 -11.68 11.71
N GLY A 296 3.57 -11.33 11.17
CA GLY A 296 2.66 -10.35 11.77
C GLY A 296 2.23 -10.73 13.16
N TRP A 297 1.74 -11.96 13.29
CA TRP A 297 1.34 -12.52 14.58
C TRP A 297 2.50 -12.65 15.56
N LEU A 298 3.69 -13.08 15.12
CA LEU A 298 4.87 -13.24 15.99
C LEU A 298 5.45 -11.89 16.46
N ASN A 299 5.50 -10.89 15.58
CA ASN A 299 6.06 -9.58 15.88
C ASN A 299 5.08 -8.66 16.62
N CYS A 300 3.79 -8.96 16.60
CA CYS A 300 2.78 -8.21 17.33
C CYS A 300 2.95 -8.41 18.86
N GLN A 301 3.24 -7.31 19.55
CA GLN A 301 3.30 -7.24 21.01
C GLN A 301 2.06 -6.55 21.57
N ARG A 302 1.53 -5.55 20.84
CA ARG A 302 0.39 -4.72 21.22
C ARG A 302 -0.58 -4.64 20.05
N LEU A 303 -1.80 -5.07 20.26
CA LEU A 303 -2.87 -5.03 19.26
C LEU A 303 -3.92 -4.02 19.71
N VAL A 304 -4.06 -2.96 18.93
CA VAL A 304 -5.11 -1.95 19.10
C VAL A 304 -6.29 -2.34 18.21
N ILE A 305 -7.51 -2.34 18.77
CA ILE A 305 -8.75 -2.63 18.04
C ILE A 305 -9.75 -1.50 18.31
N ASP A 306 -10.00 -0.68 17.29
CA ASP A 306 -11.07 0.33 17.30
C ASP A 306 -12.40 -0.26 16.81
N GLU A 307 -13.51 0.33 17.24
CA GLU A 307 -14.88 -0.07 16.90
C GLU A 307 -15.17 -1.57 17.13
N ILE A 308 -14.88 -2.06 18.35
CA ILE A 308 -15.09 -3.47 18.72
C ILE A 308 -16.56 -3.93 18.68
N SER A 309 -17.53 -3.00 18.69
CA SER A 309 -18.96 -3.34 18.71
C SER A 309 -19.39 -4.16 17.49
N MET A 310 -18.72 -3.94 16.35
CA MET A 310 -18.98 -4.64 15.10
C MET A 310 -18.28 -6.01 14.99
N VAL A 311 -17.48 -6.39 16.00
CA VAL A 311 -16.78 -7.69 16.03
C VAL A 311 -17.65 -8.74 16.72
N GLU A 312 -17.86 -9.87 16.05
CA GLU A 312 -18.61 -10.99 16.59
C GLU A 312 -17.83 -11.77 17.66
N ALA A 313 -18.55 -12.33 18.63
CA ALA A 313 -17.97 -13.18 19.67
C ALA A 313 -17.20 -14.38 19.11
N ASP A 314 -17.77 -15.06 18.12
CA ASP A 314 -17.18 -16.24 17.47
C ASP A 314 -15.88 -15.90 16.75
N LEU A 315 -15.83 -14.74 16.10
CA LEU A 315 -14.61 -14.24 15.49
C LEU A 315 -13.54 -13.95 16.56
N PHE A 316 -13.92 -13.30 17.67
CA PHE A 316 -12.98 -13.00 18.76
C PHE A 316 -12.38 -14.26 19.39
N ASP A 317 -13.22 -15.26 19.74
CA ASP A 317 -12.75 -16.53 20.29
C ASP A 317 -11.85 -17.29 19.30
N LYS A 318 -12.14 -17.20 17.99
CA LYS A 318 -11.32 -17.82 16.95
C LYS A 318 -9.98 -17.13 16.80
N LEU A 319 -9.94 -15.80 16.84
CA LEU A 319 -8.71 -15.01 16.81
C LEU A 319 -7.83 -15.31 18.03
N GLU A 320 -8.42 -15.44 19.22
CA GLU A 320 -7.71 -15.81 20.44
C GLU A 320 -7.02 -17.17 20.31
N ALA A 321 -7.75 -18.17 19.81
CA ALA A 321 -7.21 -19.51 19.61
C ALA A 321 -6.12 -19.54 18.54
N VAL A 322 -6.29 -18.79 17.44
CA VAL A 322 -5.26 -18.63 16.40
C VAL A 322 -4.02 -17.95 16.96
N ALA A 323 -4.17 -16.90 17.76
CA ALA A 323 -3.05 -16.19 18.37
C ALA A 323 -2.21 -17.12 19.26
N ARG A 324 -2.85 -17.94 20.11
CA ARG A 324 -2.17 -18.95 20.94
C ARG A 324 -1.45 -19.99 20.08
N ALA A 325 -2.10 -20.51 19.04
CA ALA A 325 -1.54 -21.55 18.18
C ALA A 325 -0.34 -21.07 17.35
N VAL A 326 -0.42 -19.87 16.75
CA VAL A 326 0.64 -19.34 15.88
C VAL A 326 1.86 -18.91 16.69
N ARG A 327 1.64 -18.28 17.85
CA ARG A 327 2.69 -17.78 18.75
C ARG A 327 3.24 -18.84 19.70
N GLN A 328 2.58 -20.00 19.81
CA GLN A 328 2.95 -21.09 20.71
C GLN A 328 3.04 -20.63 22.18
N GLN A 329 2.13 -19.75 22.60
CA GLN A 329 2.05 -19.26 23.98
C GLN A 329 0.71 -19.63 24.59
N ASN A 330 0.71 -20.36 25.71
CA ASN A 330 -0.49 -20.70 26.47
C ASN A 330 -0.94 -19.55 27.40
N LYS A 331 -0.95 -18.33 26.87
CA LYS A 331 -1.42 -17.10 27.54
C LYS A 331 -2.63 -16.56 26.79
N PRO A 332 -3.53 -15.79 27.44
CA PRO A 332 -4.65 -15.16 26.74
C PRO A 332 -4.19 -14.41 25.49
N PHE A 333 -4.84 -14.68 24.35
CA PHE A 333 -4.52 -14.07 23.07
C PHE A 333 -3.05 -14.25 22.63
N GLY A 334 -2.41 -15.35 23.04
CA GLY A 334 -1.00 -15.62 22.76
C GLY A 334 -0.04 -14.64 23.43
N GLY A 335 -0.44 -14.01 24.53
CA GLY A 335 0.37 -13.06 25.30
C GLY A 335 0.48 -11.67 24.68
N ILE A 336 -0.36 -11.34 23.71
CA ILE A 336 -0.45 -10.00 23.11
C ILE A 336 -1.17 -9.06 24.10
N GLN A 337 -0.64 -7.84 24.27
CA GLN A 337 -1.34 -6.78 25.00
C GLN A 337 -2.49 -6.26 24.13
N LEU A 338 -3.73 -6.36 24.62
CA LEU A 338 -4.91 -5.88 23.91
C LEU A 338 -5.28 -4.47 24.37
N ILE A 339 -5.49 -3.56 23.42
CA ILE A 339 -5.96 -2.20 23.67
C ILE A 339 -7.21 -2.01 22.81
N ILE A 340 -8.37 -2.18 23.43
CA ILE A 340 -9.64 -2.25 22.71
C ILE A 340 -10.51 -1.06 23.06
N CYS A 341 -11.19 -0.48 22.08
CA CYS A 341 -12.25 0.49 22.32
C CYS A 341 -13.44 0.33 21.40
N GLY A 342 -14.54 0.96 21.82
CA GLY A 342 -15.81 1.00 21.09
C GLY A 342 -16.97 1.19 22.06
N ASP A 343 -18.17 1.28 21.50
CA ASP A 343 -19.43 1.40 22.26
C ASP A 343 -20.41 0.33 21.80
N PHE A 344 -20.72 -0.63 22.68
CA PHE A 344 -21.63 -1.74 22.36
C PHE A 344 -23.09 -1.29 22.19
N LEU A 345 -23.45 -0.07 22.58
CA LEU A 345 -24.78 0.51 22.34
C LEU A 345 -24.87 1.26 21.00
N GLN A 346 -23.80 1.28 20.19
CA GLN A 346 -23.83 1.77 18.81
C GLN A 346 -24.20 0.64 17.84
N LEU A 347 -23.50 0.51 16.70
CA LEU A 347 -23.84 -0.53 15.72
C LEU A 347 -23.42 -1.93 16.20
N PRO A 348 -24.32 -2.92 16.09
CA PRO A 348 -24.03 -4.31 16.42
C PRO A 348 -23.17 -5.00 15.35
N PRO A 349 -22.70 -6.24 15.60
CA PRO A 349 -21.97 -7.00 14.60
C PRO A 349 -22.81 -7.32 13.37
N VAL A 350 -22.16 -7.30 12.20
CA VAL A 350 -22.80 -7.67 10.92
C VAL A 350 -22.61 -9.16 10.67
N THR A 351 -23.69 -9.94 10.82
CA THR A 351 -23.69 -11.38 10.50
C THR A 351 -24.14 -11.64 9.08
N LYS A 352 -23.52 -12.62 8.43
CA LYS A 352 -23.97 -13.15 7.12
C LYS A 352 -24.92 -14.34 7.25
N GLY A 353 -25.15 -14.83 8.47
CA GLY A 353 -25.99 -15.99 8.75
C GLY A 353 -27.38 -15.61 9.26
N PHE A 354 -28.26 -16.61 9.35
CA PHE A 354 -29.62 -16.47 9.89
C PHE A 354 -29.68 -16.43 11.42
N GLN A 355 -28.56 -16.69 12.11
CA GLN A 355 -28.51 -16.65 13.57
C GLN A 355 -28.23 -15.24 14.08
N PRO A 356 -28.82 -14.86 15.23
CA PRO A 356 -28.59 -13.55 15.81
C PRO A 356 -27.09 -13.37 16.11
N PRO A 357 -26.49 -12.23 15.74
CA PRO A 357 -25.08 -11.97 16.00
C PRO A 357 -24.85 -11.92 17.51
N ARG A 358 -23.77 -12.55 17.96
CA ARG A 358 -23.32 -12.47 19.35
C ARG A 358 -22.29 -11.36 19.49
N PHE A 359 -22.49 -10.47 20.46
CA PHE A 359 -21.60 -9.35 20.72
C PHE A 359 -20.23 -9.83 21.23
N CYS A 360 -19.16 -9.09 20.92
CA CYS A 360 -17.79 -9.44 21.31
C CYS A 360 -17.63 -9.72 22.83
N PHE A 361 -18.34 -8.99 23.70
CA PHE A 361 -18.28 -9.19 25.15
C PHE A 361 -18.88 -10.53 25.62
N GLN A 362 -19.68 -11.20 24.78
CA GLN A 362 -20.24 -12.53 25.04
C GLN A 362 -19.27 -13.66 24.68
N ALA A 363 -18.08 -13.35 24.14
CA ALA A 363 -17.05 -14.34 23.84
C ALA A 363 -16.52 -14.97 25.13
N LYS A 364 -16.25 -16.28 25.10
CA LYS A 364 -15.75 -17.02 26.28
C LYS A 364 -14.40 -16.49 26.74
N SER A 365 -13.61 -15.99 25.80
CA SER A 365 -12.28 -15.47 26.04
C SER A 365 -12.26 -14.00 26.46
N TRP A 366 -13.36 -13.25 26.33
CA TRP A 366 -13.40 -11.80 26.53
C TRP A 366 -12.86 -11.40 27.92
N LYS A 367 -13.49 -11.91 28.99
CA LYS A 367 -13.14 -11.53 30.37
C LYS A 367 -11.71 -11.93 30.76
N ARG A 368 -11.18 -12.98 30.14
CA ARG A 368 -9.79 -13.45 30.35
C ARG A 368 -8.77 -12.61 29.58
N CYS A 369 -9.12 -12.18 28.36
CA CYS A 369 -8.23 -11.40 27.50
C CYS A 369 -8.21 -9.91 27.89
N VAL A 370 -9.31 -9.41 28.45
CA VAL A 370 -9.47 -8.00 28.80
C VAL A 370 -9.98 -7.86 30.23
N PRO A 371 -9.08 -7.94 31.23
CA PRO A 371 -9.47 -7.94 32.64
C PRO A 371 -9.93 -6.58 33.14
N VAL A 372 -9.39 -5.49 32.56
CA VAL A 372 -9.64 -4.12 32.98
C VAL A 372 -10.55 -3.42 31.98
N THR A 373 -11.62 -2.81 32.49
CA THR A 373 -12.52 -1.96 31.72
C THR A 373 -12.52 -0.56 32.32
N LEU A 374 -12.36 0.45 31.47
CA LEU A 374 -12.44 1.87 31.86
C LEU A 374 -13.54 2.56 31.05
N GLU A 375 -14.14 3.59 31.63
CA GLU A 375 -15.22 4.34 31.00
C GLU A 375 -14.80 5.80 30.80
N LEU A 376 -15.14 6.35 29.64
CA LEU A 376 -15.04 7.78 29.32
C LEU A 376 -16.45 8.35 29.38
N THR A 377 -16.70 9.24 30.34
CA THR A 377 -18.04 9.74 30.63
C THR A 377 -18.29 11.12 30.03
N LYS A 378 -17.23 11.93 29.90
CA LYS A 378 -17.34 13.30 29.40
C LYS A 378 -17.46 13.34 27.87
N VAL A 379 -18.58 13.89 27.40
CA VAL A 379 -18.82 14.18 25.97
C VAL A 379 -18.12 15.50 25.61
N TRP A 380 -17.33 15.47 24.55
CA TRP A 380 -16.56 16.61 24.03
C TRP A 380 -17.09 17.13 22.69
N ARG A 381 -17.86 16.32 21.97
CA ARG A 381 -18.32 16.64 20.61
C ARG A 381 -19.40 17.72 20.61
N GLN A 382 -20.45 17.53 21.41
CA GLN A 382 -21.55 18.48 21.54
C GLN A 382 -21.27 19.45 22.69
N ALA A 383 -21.46 20.75 22.46
CA ALA A 383 -21.35 21.77 23.50
C ALA A 383 -22.67 21.95 24.29
N ASP A 384 -23.81 21.69 23.64
CA ASP A 384 -25.14 21.84 24.26
C ASP A 384 -25.48 20.66 25.17
N GLN A 385 -25.67 20.96 26.46
CA GLN A 385 -26.02 19.99 27.49
C GLN A 385 -27.41 19.36 27.28
N THR A 386 -28.34 20.10 26.67
CA THR A 386 -29.69 19.58 26.37
C THR A 386 -29.57 18.47 25.32
N PHE A 387 -28.85 18.74 24.24
CA PHE A 387 -28.58 17.77 23.19
C PHE A 387 -27.77 16.56 23.68
N ILE A 388 -26.76 16.76 24.54
CA ILE A 388 -26.02 15.65 25.19
C ILE A 388 -26.98 14.73 25.96
N SER A 389 -27.87 15.32 26.77
CA SER A 389 -28.82 14.56 27.59
C SER A 389 -29.84 13.81 26.73
N LEU A 390 -30.30 14.43 25.65
CA LEU A 390 -31.18 13.83 24.65
C LEU A 390 -30.54 12.59 24.00
N LEU A 391 -29.30 12.72 23.51
CA LEU A 391 -28.57 11.62 22.88
C LEU A 391 -28.28 10.48 23.85
N GLN A 392 -27.96 10.79 25.10
CA GLN A 392 -27.75 9.77 26.13
C GLN A 392 -29.05 9.01 26.45
N ALA A 393 -30.20 9.68 26.42
CA ALA A 393 -31.51 9.03 26.57
C ALA A 393 -31.79 8.07 25.41
N VAL A 394 -31.52 8.50 24.16
CA VAL A 394 -31.66 7.64 22.96
C VAL A 394 -30.71 6.43 23.03
N ARG A 395 -29.45 6.63 23.42
CA ARG A 395 -28.46 5.54 23.59
C ARG A 395 -28.93 4.46 24.57
N LEU A 396 -29.69 4.84 25.61
CA LEU A 396 -30.23 3.92 26.61
C LEU A 396 -31.65 3.40 26.25
N GLY A 397 -32.21 3.80 25.11
CA GLY A 397 -33.56 3.44 24.69
C GLY A 397 -34.66 4.08 25.53
N ARG A 398 -34.41 5.23 26.17
CA ARG A 398 -35.33 5.93 27.07
C ARG A 398 -35.99 7.11 26.38
N CYS A 399 -36.90 6.84 25.45
CA CYS A 399 -37.63 7.87 24.70
C CYS A 399 -38.87 8.34 25.49
N SER A 400 -38.69 9.29 26.39
CA SER A 400 -39.83 9.99 27.02
C SER A 400 -40.58 10.86 26.00
N ASP A 401 -41.78 11.33 26.35
CA ASP A 401 -42.56 12.24 25.51
C ASP A 401 -41.79 13.53 25.20
N GLU A 402 -41.00 14.01 26.16
CA GLU A 402 -40.15 15.19 25.98
C GLU A 402 -39.04 14.93 24.97
N VAL A 403 -38.32 13.81 25.10
CA VAL A 403 -37.28 13.39 24.15
C VAL A 403 -37.84 13.27 22.73
N THR A 404 -39.01 12.63 22.61
CA THR A 404 -39.70 12.43 21.33
C THR A 404 -40.12 13.76 20.72
N ARG A 405 -40.70 14.67 21.51
CA ARG A 405 -41.13 15.99 21.05
C ARG A 405 -39.94 16.83 20.59
N GLN A 406 -38.83 16.82 21.33
CA GLN A 406 -37.62 17.53 20.94
C GLN A 406 -37.05 17.01 19.61
N LEU A 407 -37.00 15.69 19.41
CA LEU A 407 -36.56 15.10 18.15
C LEU A 407 -37.49 15.46 16.99
N GLN A 408 -38.81 15.39 17.19
CA GLN A 408 -39.80 15.75 16.16
C GLN A 408 -39.73 17.23 15.78
N ALA A 409 -39.44 18.12 16.72
CA ALA A 409 -39.28 19.55 16.45
C ALA A 409 -38.15 19.84 15.43
N THR A 410 -37.11 19.00 15.41
CA THR A 410 -35.97 19.16 14.49
C THR A 410 -36.33 18.98 13.03
N ALA A 411 -37.45 18.33 12.69
CA ALA A 411 -37.91 18.15 11.31
C ALA A 411 -38.14 19.49 10.57
N SER A 412 -38.39 20.56 11.32
CA SER A 412 -38.58 21.92 10.78
C SER A 412 -37.26 22.68 10.55
N HIS A 413 -36.13 22.17 11.03
CA HIS A 413 -34.85 22.86 10.95
C HIS A 413 -34.33 22.91 9.51
N LYS A 414 -33.98 24.10 9.04
CA LYS A 414 -33.30 24.30 7.75
C LYS A 414 -31.81 24.20 7.96
N VAL A 415 -31.33 23.01 7.67
CA VAL A 415 -30.00 22.56 8.01
C VAL A 415 -28.97 22.87 6.90
N GLY A 416 -29.40 23.09 5.66
CA GLY A 416 -28.50 23.50 4.57
C GLY A 416 -27.99 24.95 4.72
N ARG A 417 -26.70 25.17 4.44
CA ARG A 417 -26.08 26.52 4.36
C ARG A 417 -25.32 26.69 3.04
N ASP A 418 -25.35 27.89 2.46
CA ASP A 418 -24.54 28.30 1.30
C ASP A 418 -24.59 27.37 0.07
N GLY A 419 -25.77 26.80 -0.22
CA GLY A 419 -25.98 25.86 -1.32
C GLY A 419 -25.45 24.45 -1.04
N ILE A 420 -24.98 24.18 0.18
CA ILE A 420 -24.65 22.84 0.68
C ILE A 420 -25.89 22.31 1.40
N VAL A 421 -26.54 21.31 0.82
CA VAL A 421 -27.74 20.66 1.39
C VAL A 421 -27.34 19.72 2.52
N ALA A 422 -28.26 19.26 3.36
CA ALA A 422 -27.96 18.25 4.38
C ALA A 422 -27.68 16.87 3.73
N THR A 423 -26.79 16.06 4.32
CA THR A 423 -26.59 14.67 3.85
C THR A 423 -27.68 13.80 4.48
N ARG A 424 -28.39 13.02 3.66
CA ARG A 424 -29.36 12.02 4.15
C ARG A 424 -28.63 10.77 4.64
N LEU A 425 -28.91 10.34 5.86
CA LEU A 425 -28.41 9.07 6.36
C LEU A 425 -29.40 7.95 6.00
N CYS A 426 -28.91 6.92 5.32
CA CYS A 426 -29.71 5.76 4.92
C CYS A 426 -29.20 4.49 5.61
N THR A 427 -30.09 3.51 5.79
CA THR A 427 -29.75 2.19 6.35
C THR A 427 -29.00 1.32 5.34
N HIS A 428 -29.44 1.29 4.08
CA HIS A 428 -28.88 0.47 3.01
C HIS A 428 -27.97 1.25 2.06
N GLN A 429 -26.90 0.59 1.59
CA GLN A 429 -25.93 1.19 0.67
C GLN A 429 -26.50 1.39 -0.74
N ASP A 430 -27.50 0.59 -1.14
CA ASP A 430 -28.14 0.69 -2.44
C ASP A 430 -28.94 2.01 -2.57
N ASP A 431 -29.67 2.38 -1.51
CA ASP A 431 -30.40 3.66 -1.44
C ASP A 431 -29.46 4.86 -1.52
N VAL A 432 -28.28 4.74 -0.90
CA VAL A 432 -27.23 5.76 -0.94
C VAL A 432 -26.70 5.93 -2.36
N ALA A 433 -26.39 4.82 -3.04
CA ALA A 433 -25.88 4.84 -4.41
C ALA A 433 -26.92 5.45 -5.36
N LEU A 434 -28.17 4.97 -5.30
CA LEU A 434 -29.28 5.45 -6.13
C LEU A 434 -29.55 6.94 -5.91
N THR A 435 -29.59 7.39 -4.66
CA THR A 435 -29.84 8.80 -4.33
C THR A 435 -28.72 9.70 -4.87
N ASN A 436 -27.46 9.32 -4.64
CA ASN A 436 -26.32 10.10 -5.12
C ASN A 436 -26.26 10.15 -6.65
N GLU A 437 -26.51 9.03 -7.33
CA GLU A 437 -26.51 8.96 -8.80
C GLU A 437 -27.64 9.80 -9.40
N ARG A 438 -28.87 9.66 -8.88
CA ARG A 438 -30.02 10.47 -9.32
C ARG A 438 -29.75 11.96 -9.16
N ARG A 439 -29.27 12.40 -8.00
CA ARG A 439 -28.98 13.82 -7.73
C ARG A 439 -27.85 14.35 -8.62
N LEU A 440 -26.84 13.55 -8.91
CA LEU A 440 -25.79 13.93 -9.86
C LEU A 440 -26.33 14.04 -11.29
N GLN A 441 -27.25 13.16 -11.70
CA GLN A 441 -27.87 13.22 -13.02
C GLN A 441 -28.76 14.46 -13.20
N GLU A 442 -29.53 14.83 -12.17
CA GLU A 442 -30.40 16.02 -12.14
C GLU A 442 -29.63 17.34 -12.33
N LEU A 443 -28.35 17.40 -11.92
CA LEU A 443 -27.55 18.61 -12.05
C LEU A 443 -27.27 18.98 -13.52
N PRO A 444 -27.44 20.26 -13.92
CA PRO A 444 -27.02 20.72 -15.23
C PRO A 444 -25.49 20.73 -15.34
N GLY A 445 -24.99 20.65 -16.57
CA GLY A 445 -23.56 20.76 -16.85
C GLY A 445 -22.87 19.43 -17.19
N LYS A 446 -21.63 19.55 -17.66
CA LYS A 446 -20.83 18.44 -18.17
C LYS A 446 -20.30 17.57 -17.04
N VAL A 447 -20.40 16.25 -17.22
CA VAL A 447 -19.80 15.26 -16.30
C VAL A 447 -18.28 15.24 -16.46
N HIS A 448 -17.57 15.44 -15.36
CA HIS A 448 -16.13 15.24 -15.25
C HIS A 448 -15.87 13.88 -14.59
N ARG A 449 -15.02 13.06 -15.22
CA ARG A 449 -14.73 11.69 -14.80
C ARG A 449 -13.30 11.58 -14.29
N PHE A 450 -13.14 11.03 -13.10
CA PHE A 450 -11.84 10.80 -12.46
C PHE A 450 -11.67 9.31 -12.19
N GLU A 451 -10.85 8.66 -13.00
CA GLU A 451 -10.48 7.25 -12.84
C GLU A 451 -9.31 7.11 -11.88
N ALA A 452 -9.45 6.19 -10.93
CA ALA A 452 -8.42 5.85 -9.97
C ALA A 452 -7.23 5.16 -10.65
N ILE A 453 -6.03 5.44 -10.16
CA ILE A 453 -4.80 4.73 -10.56
C ILE A 453 -4.44 3.72 -9.48
N ASP A 454 -4.74 2.46 -9.75
CA ASP A 454 -4.48 1.35 -8.84
C ASP A 454 -3.13 0.67 -9.14
N SER A 455 -2.42 0.23 -8.11
CA SER A 455 -1.16 -0.52 -8.27
C SER A 455 -1.35 -1.88 -8.94
N ASN A 456 -2.53 -2.48 -8.77
CA ASN A 456 -2.91 -3.72 -9.42
C ASN A 456 -4.41 -3.64 -9.83
N PRO A 457 -4.72 -3.36 -11.10
CA PRO A 457 -6.09 -3.22 -11.60
C PRO A 457 -6.97 -4.46 -11.38
N GLU A 458 -6.41 -5.68 -11.38
CA GLU A 458 -7.17 -6.92 -11.18
C GLU A 458 -7.74 -7.06 -9.76
N LEU A 459 -7.19 -6.31 -8.79
CA LEU A 459 -7.59 -6.33 -7.39
C LEU A 459 -8.34 -5.06 -6.97
N ALA A 460 -8.90 -4.32 -7.93
CA ALA A 460 -9.67 -3.11 -7.69
C ALA A 460 -10.86 -3.33 -6.72
N SER A 461 -11.52 -4.49 -6.79
CA SER A 461 -12.66 -4.82 -5.91
C SER A 461 -12.29 -4.88 -4.43
N ILE A 462 -11.07 -5.32 -4.09
CA ILE A 462 -10.56 -5.32 -2.70
C ILE A 462 -10.32 -3.87 -2.26
N LEU A 463 -9.83 -3.02 -3.15
CA LEU A 463 -9.64 -1.60 -2.88
C LEU A 463 -10.99 -0.88 -2.74
N ASP A 464 -12.01 -1.19 -3.53
CA ASP A 464 -13.35 -0.60 -3.39
C ASP A 464 -14.01 -0.95 -2.05
N ALA A 465 -13.78 -2.16 -1.53
CA ALA A 465 -14.34 -2.59 -0.26
C ALA A 465 -13.63 -1.99 0.97
N GLN A 466 -12.35 -1.60 0.85
CA GLN A 466 -11.53 -1.16 1.98
C GLN A 466 -11.17 0.32 1.94
N CYS A 467 -11.15 0.95 0.76
CA CYS A 467 -10.95 2.38 0.61
C CYS A 467 -12.29 3.12 0.72
N PRO A 468 -12.29 4.36 1.24
CA PRO A 468 -13.49 5.20 1.22
C PRO A 468 -13.83 5.72 -0.19
N VAL A 469 -12.91 5.61 -1.15
CA VAL A 469 -13.03 6.18 -2.50
C VAL A 469 -13.26 5.12 -3.58
N SER A 470 -14.20 5.40 -4.48
CA SER A 470 -14.56 4.54 -5.62
C SER A 470 -13.52 4.57 -6.74
N GLN A 471 -13.47 3.49 -7.53
CA GLN A 471 -12.62 3.41 -8.73
C GLN A 471 -12.93 4.50 -9.76
N LEU A 472 -14.21 4.81 -9.99
CA LEU A 472 -14.65 5.88 -10.88
C LEU A 472 -15.40 6.93 -10.07
N LEU A 473 -14.88 8.14 -10.02
CA LEU A 473 -15.55 9.29 -9.42
C LEU A 473 -16.09 10.21 -10.52
N GLN A 474 -17.38 10.51 -10.47
CA GLN A 474 -18.04 11.42 -11.39
C GLN A 474 -18.50 12.66 -10.66
N LEU A 475 -18.17 13.84 -11.19
CA LEU A 475 -18.53 15.13 -10.61
C LEU A 475 -19.11 16.06 -11.67
N LYS A 476 -19.98 16.98 -11.23
CA LYS A 476 -20.53 18.09 -12.00
C LYS A 476 -20.41 19.38 -11.17
N LEU A 477 -20.57 20.53 -11.81
CA LEU A 477 -20.74 21.79 -11.10
C LEU A 477 -21.99 21.71 -10.20
N GLY A 478 -21.88 22.13 -8.95
CA GLY A 478 -22.94 22.01 -7.96
C GLY A 478 -23.04 20.63 -7.27
N ALA A 479 -22.17 19.67 -7.60
CA ALA A 479 -22.17 18.37 -6.93
C ALA A 479 -21.82 18.49 -5.45
N GLN A 480 -22.59 17.81 -4.60
CA GLN A 480 -22.36 17.76 -3.16
C GLN A 480 -21.35 16.67 -2.85
N VAL A 481 -20.28 17.03 -2.16
CA VAL A 481 -19.15 16.14 -1.88
C VAL A 481 -18.76 16.18 -0.42
N MET A 482 -18.15 15.11 0.03
CA MET A 482 -17.54 14.99 1.35
C MET A 482 -16.07 14.66 1.17
N LEU A 483 -15.23 15.34 1.94
CA LEU A 483 -13.81 15.08 2.03
C LEU A 483 -13.58 13.82 2.87
N VAL A 484 -12.90 12.81 2.33
CA VAL A 484 -12.69 11.52 3.01
C VAL A 484 -11.28 11.36 3.61
N LYS A 485 -10.55 12.48 3.74
CA LYS A 485 -9.19 12.51 4.26
C LYS A 485 -8.83 13.88 4.84
N ASN A 486 -8.12 13.89 5.96
CA ASN A 486 -7.61 15.14 6.55
C ASN A 486 -6.56 15.77 5.62
N LEU A 487 -6.84 16.97 5.10
CA LEU A 487 -5.90 17.77 4.31
C LEU A 487 -5.23 18.83 5.20
N SER A 488 -6.02 19.61 5.93
CA SER A 488 -5.52 20.64 6.83
C SER A 488 -6.50 20.93 7.96
N VAL A 489 -6.18 20.45 9.16
CA VAL A 489 -6.99 20.68 10.37
C VAL A 489 -7.11 22.18 10.67
N SER A 490 -6.03 22.95 10.50
CA SER A 490 -6.02 24.40 10.74
C SER A 490 -7.00 25.20 9.87
N ARG A 491 -7.34 24.69 8.68
CA ARG A 491 -8.29 25.32 7.75
C ARG A 491 -9.68 24.68 7.81
N GLY A 492 -9.92 23.77 8.77
CA GLY A 492 -11.16 23.01 8.88
C GLY A 492 -11.35 21.96 7.78
N LEU A 493 -10.30 21.61 7.02
CA LEU A 493 -10.36 20.61 5.95
C LEU A 493 -10.01 19.24 6.52
N VAL A 494 -10.99 18.72 7.26
CA VAL A 494 -10.95 17.43 7.94
C VAL A 494 -11.80 16.41 7.20
N ASN A 495 -11.53 15.13 7.43
CA ASN A 495 -12.33 14.04 6.95
C ASN A 495 -13.75 14.13 7.54
N GLY A 496 -14.76 14.12 6.67
CA GLY A 496 -16.14 14.45 6.99
C GLY A 496 -16.58 15.83 6.49
N ALA A 497 -15.64 16.73 6.21
CA ALA A 497 -15.94 18.09 5.76
C ALA A 497 -16.81 18.07 4.48
N ARG A 498 -17.96 18.73 4.58
CA ARG A 498 -18.96 18.77 3.51
C ARG A 498 -18.74 20.00 2.63
N GLY A 499 -18.93 19.83 1.33
CA GLY A 499 -18.72 20.90 0.37
C GLY A 499 -19.50 20.72 -0.92
N VAL A 500 -19.45 21.77 -1.73
CA VAL A 500 -20.06 21.82 -3.07
C VAL A 500 -18.98 22.12 -4.10
N VAL A 501 -19.03 21.42 -5.24
CA VAL A 501 -18.13 21.67 -6.37
C VAL A 501 -18.51 23.00 -7.03
N VAL A 502 -17.60 23.97 -7.01
CA VAL A 502 -17.83 25.33 -7.53
C VAL A 502 -17.23 25.56 -8.91
N GLY A 503 -16.26 24.74 -9.28
CA GLY A 503 -15.48 24.93 -10.49
C GLY A 503 -14.61 23.72 -10.79
N PHE A 504 -14.03 23.73 -11.99
CA PHE A 504 -12.95 22.83 -12.38
C PHE A 504 -11.83 23.69 -12.98
N GLU A 505 -10.57 23.34 -12.72
CA GLU A 505 -9.44 24.05 -13.34
C GLU A 505 -9.48 23.91 -14.87
N ALA A 506 -9.12 24.98 -15.59
CA ALA A 506 -9.09 24.97 -17.06
C ALA A 506 -7.89 24.21 -17.64
N GLU A 507 -6.84 24.00 -16.84
CA GLU A 507 -5.59 23.37 -17.26
C GLU A 507 -5.39 22.00 -16.60
N GLY A 508 -4.73 21.08 -17.31
CA GLY A 508 -4.41 19.74 -16.80
C GLY A 508 -5.59 18.75 -16.82
N ARG A 509 -5.79 17.98 -15.73
CA ARG A 509 -6.88 16.99 -15.61
C ARG A 509 -8.23 17.61 -15.22
N GLY A 510 -8.32 18.94 -15.13
CA GLY A 510 -9.52 19.65 -14.68
C GLY A 510 -9.87 19.31 -13.24
N LEU A 511 -8.98 19.62 -12.30
CA LEU A 511 -9.18 19.29 -10.88
C LEU A 511 -10.38 20.05 -10.31
N PRO A 512 -11.19 19.43 -9.41
CA PRO A 512 -12.35 20.09 -8.84
C PRO A 512 -11.95 21.13 -7.79
N GLN A 513 -12.60 22.29 -7.88
CA GLN A 513 -12.61 23.31 -6.84
C GLN A 513 -13.84 23.09 -5.97
N VAL A 514 -13.63 22.92 -4.66
CA VAL A 514 -14.69 22.63 -3.70
C VAL A 514 -14.75 23.74 -2.66
N ARG A 515 -15.95 24.29 -2.42
CA ARG A 515 -16.24 25.18 -1.31
C ARG A 515 -16.82 24.36 -0.17
N PHE A 516 -16.18 24.39 0.98
CA PHE A 516 -16.59 23.67 2.18
C PHE A 516 -17.47 24.53 3.09
N LEU A 517 -18.21 23.89 4.01
CA LEU A 517 -19.04 24.56 5.02
C LEU A 517 -18.25 25.54 5.90
N CYS A 518 -16.96 25.27 6.14
CA CYS A 518 -16.07 26.18 6.85
C CYS A 518 -15.76 27.48 6.08
N GLY A 519 -16.34 27.67 4.88
CA GLY A 519 -16.15 28.84 4.02
C GLY A 519 -14.91 28.76 3.14
N VAL A 520 -14.00 27.81 3.40
CA VAL A 520 -12.78 27.63 2.62
C VAL A 520 -13.09 27.03 1.25
N THR A 521 -12.52 27.60 0.20
CA THR A 521 -12.53 27.02 -1.15
C THR A 521 -11.13 26.53 -1.50
N GLU A 522 -10.99 25.25 -1.86
CA GLU A 522 -9.71 24.67 -2.23
C GLU A 522 -9.82 23.80 -3.50
N VAL A 523 -8.74 23.78 -4.29
CA VAL A 523 -8.53 22.81 -5.37
C VAL A 523 -8.13 21.46 -4.78
N ILE A 524 -8.96 20.45 -5.00
CA ILE A 524 -8.71 19.12 -4.45
C ILE A 524 -7.83 18.30 -5.39
N ARG A 525 -6.69 17.86 -4.87
CA ARG A 525 -5.70 17.06 -5.59
C ARG A 525 -5.86 15.57 -5.28
N ALA A 526 -5.37 14.72 -6.18
CA ALA A 526 -5.36 13.28 -5.96
C ALA A 526 -4.44 12.93 -4.80
N ASP A 527 -4.88 12.00 -3.98
CA ASP A 527 -4.13 11.46 -2.86
C ASP A 527 -4.02 9.94 -2.98
N ARG A 528 -3.13 9.32 -2.20
CA ARG A 528 -2.84 7.90 -2.21
C ARG A 528 -3.30 7.22 -0.93
N TRP A 529 -4.10 6.17 -1.09
CA TRP A 529 -4.40 5.19 -0.05
C TRP A 529 -3.55 3.95 -0.26
N THR A 530 -3.13 3.36 0.86
CA THR A 530 -2.40 2.09 0.86
C THR A 530 -3.17 1.12 1.72
N VAL A 531 -3.65 0.06 1.10
CA VAL A 531 -4.43 -1.00 1.73
C VAL A 531 -3.60 -2.27 1.75
N GLN A 532 -3.62 -2.99 2.86
CA GLN A 532 -2.93 -4.26 2.97
C GLN A 532 -3.89 -5.40 2.67
N ALA A 533 -3.63 -6.12 1.57
CA ALA A 533 -4.38 -7.31 1.24
C ALA A 533 -3.87 -8.53 2.04
N THR A 534 -4.73 -9.53 2.20
CA THR A 534 -4.54 -10.79 2.98
C THR A 534 -3.32 -11.64 2.55
N ARG A 535 -2.59 -11.26 1.50
CA ARG A 535 -1.41 -11.95 0.96
C ARG A 535 -0.10 -11.18 1.14
N ASN A 536 -0.03 -10.27 2.12
CA ASN A 536 1.16 -9.43 2.35
C ASN A 536 1.51 -8.51 1.15
N GLN A 537 0.57 -8.30 0.23
CA GLN A 537 0.71 -7.37 -0.87
C GLN A 537 0.12 -6.03 -0.44
N LEU A 538 0.95 -4.98 -0.50
CA LEU A 538 0.49 -3.61 -0.34
C LEU A 538 -0.15 -3.18 -1.65
N LEU A 539 -1.47 -2.98 -1.62
CA LEU A 539 -2.21 -2.37 -2.71
C LEU A 539 -2.26 -0.87 -2.49
N SER A 540 -2.22 -0.10 -3.55
CA SER A 540 -2.41 1.34 -3.44
C SER A 540 -3.34 1.87 -4.52
N ARG A 541 -4.21 2.79 -4.11
CA ARG A 541 -5.12 3.54 -4.97
C ARG A 541 -4.75 5.01 -4.93
N GLN A 542 -4.59 5.64 -6.09
CA GLN A 542 -4.52 7.09 -6.20
C GLN A 542 -5.82 7.62 -6.77
N GLN A 543 -6.50 8.50 -6.05
CA GLN A 543 -7.80 9.05 -6.41
C GLN A 543 -8.02 10.40 -5.70
N LEU A 544 -8.99 11.19 -6.14
CA LEU A 544 -9.43 12.36 -5.39
C LEU A 544 -10.03 11.92 -4.03
N PRO A 545 -9.69 12.58 -2.91
CA PRO A 545 -10.26 12.29 -1.58
C PRO A 545 -11.69 12.81 -1.44
N LEU A 546 -12.54 12.58 -2.43
CA LEU A 546 -13.92 13.04 -2.46
C LEU A 546 -14.87 11.87 -2.69
N GLN A 547 -16.03 11.94 -2.04
CA GLN A 547 -17.18 11.08 -2.31
C GLN A 547 -18.43 11.94 -2.45
N LEU A 548 -19.40 11.50 -3.25
CA LEU A 548 -20.72 12.15 -3.31
C LEU A 548 -21.41 12.07 -1.95
N ALA A 549 -22.04 13.18 -1.54
CA ALA A 549 -22.53 13.36 -0.18
C ALA A 549 -23.97 13.88 -0.09
N TRP A 550 -24.83 13.57 -1.07
CA TRP A 550 -26.28 13.75 -0.89
C TRP A 550 -26.85 12.71 0.07
N ALA A 551 -26.34 11.48 -0.01
CA ALA A 551 -26.67 10.40 0.91
C ALA A 551 -25.40 9.69 1.39
N MET A 552 -25.45 9.16 2.60
CA MET A 552 -24.42 8.32 3.21
C MET A 552 -25.09 7.21 4.03
N SER A 553 -24.45 6.04 4.15
CA SER A 553 -24.97 4.96 4.98
C SER A 553 -24.62 5.19 6.45
N ILE A 554 -25.54 4.84 7.36
CA ILE A 554 -25.33 4.97 8.82
C ILE A 554 -24.05 4.24 9.24
N HIS A 555 -23.80 3.06 8.68
CA HIS A 555 -22.57 2.27 8.88
C HIS A 555 -21.29 3.07 8.59
N LYS A 556 -21.24 3.84 7.49
CA LYS A 556 -20.07 4.66 7.14
C LYS A 556 -19.99 5.95 7.96
N SER A 557 -21.13 6.47 8.42
CA SER A 557 -21.16 7.69 9.24
C SER A 557 -20.54 7.48 10.62
N GLN A 558 -20.81 6.33 11.25
CA GLN A 558 -20.21 5.97 12.55
C GLN A 558 -18.68 5.94 12.48
N GLU A 559 -18.14 5.57 11.32
CA GLU A 559 -16.71 5.40 11.14
C GLU A 559 -15.99 6.74 10.95
N SER A 560 -16.69 7.85 10.66
CA SER A 560 -16.10 9.15 10.27
C SER A 560 -15.64 10.00 11.48
N PRO A 561 -14.45 10.63 11.44
CA PRO A 561 -13.89 11.38 12.57
C PRO A 561 -14.53 12.76 12.83
N ASP A 562 -15.59 13.12 12.08
CA ASP A 562 -16.63 14.05 12.55
C ASP A 562 -17.14 13.66 13.95
N ASP A 563 -16.85 12.43 14.36
CA ASP A 563 -17.08 11.91 15.69
C ASP A 563 -16.17 12.46 16.81
N ASP A 564 -15.01 13.06 16.54
CA ASP A 564 -14.09 13.50 17.61
C ASP A 564 -13.43 14.89 17.41
N GLU A 565 -13.45 15.50 16.21
CA GLU A 565 -12.65 16.74 15.94
C GLU A 565 -13.38 17.94 15.32
N ALA A 566 -14.67 17.87 14.99
CA ALA A 566 -15.42 19.02 14.45
C ALA A 566 -16.79 19.18 15.12
N ALA A 567 -16.86 20.10 16.08
CA ALA A 567 -18.10 20.45 16.79
C ALA A 567 -19.14 21.20 15.92
N SER A 568 -18.88 21.45 14.62
CA SER A 568 -19.70 22.35 13.78
C SER A 568 -20.47 21.68 12.65
N ASP A 569 -20.10 20.48 12.21
CA ASP A 569 -20.55 19.99 10.88
C ASP A 569 -21.60 18.87 10.97
N GLN A 570 -21.82 18.26 12.14
CA GLN A 570 -22.89 17.29 12.40
C GLN A 570 -24.28 17.93 12.57
N GLU A 571 -24.37 19.26 12.72
CA GLU A 571 -25.65 19.97 12.64
C GLU A 571 -26.30 19.79 11.26
N ASN A 572 -25.53 19.32 10.26
CA ASN A 572 -25.91 19.31 8.85
C ASN A 572 -26.46 17.99 8.25
N VAL A 573 -27.17 17.20 9.06
CA VAL A 573 -27.84 15.94 8.64
C VAL A 573 -29.35 16.14 8.59
N ASP A 574 -30.00 15.65 7.52
CA ASP A 574 -31.46 15.75 7.39
C ASP A 574 -32.11 14.82 8.43
N PRO A 575 -32.90 15.35 9.39
CA PRO A 575 -33.49 14.55 10.46
C PRO A 575 -34.62 13.63 9.98
N ASN A 576 -35.10 13.78 8.74
CA ASN A 576 -36.16 12.94 8.19
C ASN A 576 -35.60 11.59 7.72
N LEU A 577 -35.48 10.65 8.65
CA LEU A 577 -35.34 9.21 8.38
C LEU A 577 -36.62 8.67 7.71
#